data_AF-A0A953RQU7-F1
#
_entry.id   AF-A0A953RQU7-F1
#
_cell.length_a   1.000
_cell.length_b   1.000
_cell.length_c   1.000
_cell.angle_alpha   90.00
_cell.angle_beta   90.00
_cell.angle_gamma   90.00
#
_symmetry.space_group_name_H-M   'P 1'
#
loop_
_entity.id
_entity.type
_entity.pdbx_description
1 polymer ?
#
loop_
_entity_poly.entity_id
_entity_poly.type
_entity_poly.pdbx_seq_one_letter_code
_entity_poly.pdbx_strand_id
1 'polypeptide(L)'
;MAQRRILVVDDEENIGRSLRLILEREGYAVSLCSSIGEAKAYPQRADVYLLDVRLPDGSGVDLLRWLKSNDNDAPVIMISGHGTIADAVEATRAGAFDFLEKPLGREHVLLALRHALDETKLREENRHLRELVGGARMIGSSPAFGRVVEQATMAARSDARVLLAGESGTGKELLAAHIHAESPFSTGPFVKVNCAAIPTELIESELFGHEKGAFTGATTARRGKFELADRGTLFLDEVGDLHAASQAKLLRVLQEGEFHRVGGEQAIRVSVRVIAATNRDLTEMVSQQKFREDLYYRLCVVPVRVPSLRERREDIGALAEYFLVEFCARNNFKPKRLAQSALEAFEDYGWPGNIRELRNTVERMAILTRGDEIDAEAVPVEIRIARGAGVKGNLREARESAEREHILKALEESKWNVSGAARVLGMERTNLHKRIRALGLTREK
;
A
#
# COMPACT_ATOMS: atom_id res chain seq x y z
N MET A 1 -25.62 -14.35 -16.43
CA MET A 1 -24.35 -13.64 -16.68
C MET A 1 -24.51 -12.90 -17.99
N ALA A 2 -24.06 -11.66 -18.10
CA ALA A 2 -24.09 -10.95 -19.37
C ALA A 2 -23.22 -11.70 -20.39
N GLN A 3 -23.73 -11.91 -21.60
CA GLN A 3 -23.02 -12.62 -22.66
C GLN A 3 -21.82 -11.76 -23.10
N ARG A 4 -20.60 -12.30 -23.02
CA ARG A 4 -19.38 -11.60 -23.45
C ARG A 4 -19.45 -11.33 -24.96
N ARG A 5 -19.16 -10.10 -25.37
CA ARG A 5 -19.26 -9.60 -26.74
C ARG A 5 -17.92 -9.68 -27.46
N ILE A 6 -17.91 -10.26 -28.65
CA ILE A 6 -16.74 -10.34 -29.52
C ILE A 6 -17.05 -9.59 -30.80
N LEU A 7 -16.17 -8.66 -31.18
CA LEU A 7 -16.25 -7.98 -32.47
C LEU A 7 -15.22 -8.62 -33.41
N VAL A 8 -15.69 -9.15 -34.53
CA VAL A 8 -14.84 -9.69 -35.59
C VAL A 8 -14.84 -8.69 -36.74
N VAL A 9 -13.65 -8.30 -37.20
CA VAL A 9 -13.46 -7.38 -38.31
C VAL A 9 -12.65 -8.10 -39.38
N ASP A 10 -13.33 -8.57 -40.42
CA ASP A 10 -12.74 -9.36 -41.51
C ASP A 10 -13.61 -9.14 -42.76
N ASP A 11 -12.99 -8.87 -43.91
CA ASP A 11 -13.70 -8.65 -45.18
C ASP A 11 -14.08 -9.96 -45.89
N GLU A 12 -13.47 -11.07 -45.50
CA GLU A 12 -13.82 -12.40 -45.99
C GLU A 12 -15.06 -12.94 -45.27
N GLU A 13 -16.20 -12.86 -45.94
CA GLU A 13 -17.50 -13.27 -45.38
C GLU A 13 -17.50 -14.72 -44.84
N ASN A 14 -16.79 -15.64 -45.52
CA ASN A 14 -16.68 -17.03 -45.09
C ASN A 14 -15.95 -17.18 -43.75
N ILE A 15 -14.94 -16.35 -43.50
CA ILE A 15 -14.14 -16.39 -42.28
C ILE A 15 -14.95 -15.79 -41.12
N GLY A 16 -15.58 -14.64 -41.35
CA GLY A 16 -16.50 -14.03 -40.39
C GLY A 16 -17.63 -14.99 -39.97
N ARG A 17 -18.26 -15.68 -40.94
CA ARG A 17 -19.30 -16.71 -40.67
C ARG A 17 -18.76 -17.91 -39.90
N SER A 18 -17.56 -18.39 -40.23
CA SER A 18 -16.92 -19.51 -39.53
C SER A 18 -16.62 -19.16 -38.06
N LEU A 19 -16.00 -18.00 -37.82
CA LEU A 19 -15.71 -17.50 -36.48
C LEU A 19 -16.98 -17.29 -35.66
N ARG A 20 -18.02 -16.70 -36.27
CA ARG A 20 -19.32 -16.55 -35.63
C ARG A 20 -19.89 -17.90 -35.18
N LEU A 21 -19.88 -18.91 -36.04
CA LEU A 21 -20.39 -20.25 -35.70
C LEU A 21 -19.60 -20.90 -34.56
N ILE A 22 -18.27 -20.77 -34.57
CA ILE A 22 -17.41 -21.30 -33.51
C ILE A 22 -17.71 -20.62 -32.18
N LEU A 23 -17.79 -19.30 -32.16
CA LEU A 23 -17.90 -18.49 -30.96
C LEU A 23 -19.32 -18.48 -30.36
N GLU A 24 -20.36 -18.43 -31.19
CA GLU A 24 -21.75 -18.49 -30.71
C GLU A 24 -22.06 -19.86 -30.06
N ARG A 25 -21.46 -20.95 -30.54
CA ARG A 25 -21.57 -22.29 -29.93
C ARG A 25 -20.99 -22.37 -28.52
N GLU A 26 -19.96 -21.58 -28.24
CA GLU A 26 -19.35 -21.47 -26.91
C GLU A 26 -20.07 -20.42 -26.04
N GLY A 27 -21.15 -19.83 -26.54
CA GLY A 27 -22.00 -18.91 -25.79
C GLY A 27 -21.58 -17.44 -25.86
N TYR A 28 -20.73 -17.02 -26.81
CA TYR A 28 -20.36 -15.62 -27.00
C TYR A 28 -21.35 -14.86 -27.89
N ALA A 29 -21.51 -13.56 -27.66
CA ALA A 29 -22.27 -12.67 -28.53
C ALA A 29 -21.34 -12.09 -29.60
N VAL A 30 -21.56 -12.43 -30.87
CA VAL A 30 -20.62 -12.07 -31.95
C VAL A 30 -21.21 -11.01 -32.86
N SER A 31 -20.45 -9.95 -33.14
CA SER A 31 -20.76 -8.95 -34.18
C SER A 31 -19.68 -9.01 -35.26
N LEU A 32 -20.10 -8.87 -36.52
CA LEU A 32 -19.21 -8.88 -37.68
C LEU A 32 -19.16 -7.48 -38.29
N CYS A 33 -17.96 -7.01 -38.61
CA CYS A 33 -17.70 -5.82 -39.41
C CYS A 33 -16.80 -6.21 -40.58
N SER A 34 -17.01 -5.57 -41.72
CA SER A 34 -16.25 -5.82 -42.96
C SER A 34 -15.16 -4.78 -43.21
N SER A 35 -15.10 -3.72 -42.41
CA SER A 35 -14.19 -2.59 -42.60
C SER A 35 -13.82 -1.90 -41.28
N ILE A 36 -12.74 -1.12 -41.31
CA ILE A 36 -12.29 -0.27 -40.20
C ILE A 36 -13.36 0.77 -39.87
N GLY A 37 -13.99 1.36 -40.89
CA GLY A 37 -15.08 2.33 -40.74
C GLY A 37 -16.27 1.77 -39.97
N GLU A 38 -16.71 0.55 -40.31
CA GLU A 38 -17.79 -0.15 -39.60
C GLU A 38 -17.39 -0.46 -38.15
N ALA A 39 -16.16 -0.93 -37.92
CA ALA A 39 -15.67 -1.24 -36.58
C ALA A 39 -15.61 0.01 -35.68
N LYS A 40 -15.25 1.18 -36.23
CA LYS A 40 -15.23 2.46 -35.50
C LYS A 40 -16.63 3.01 -35.21
N ALA A 41 -17.58 2.78 -36.11
CA ALA A 41 -18.97 3.20 -35.96
C ALA A 41 -19.79 2.26 -35.05
N TYR A 42 -19.22 1.12 -34.65
CA TYR A 42 -19.91 0.14 -33.83
C TYR A 42 -20.27 0.71 -32.44
N PRO A 43 -21.56 0.70 -32.04
CA PRO A 43 -22.06 1.51 -30.92
C PRO A 43 -21.72 0.95 -29.53
N GLN A 44 -21.23 -0.29 -29.44
CA GLN A 44 -20.97 -0.97 -28.17
C GLN A 44 -19.49 -1.33 -28.02
N ARG A 45 -18.94 -1.27 -26.80
CA ARG A 45 -17.61 -1.83 -26.55
C ARG A 45 -17.67 -3.35 -26.55
N ALA A 46 -16.73 -3.97 -27.27
CA ALA A 46 -16.53 -5.42 -27.24
C ALA A 46 -15.59 -5.81 -26.08
N ASP A 47 -15.76 -7.02 -25.57
CA ASP A 47 -14.87 -7.62 -24.58
C ASP A 47 -13.57 -8.13 -25.24
N VAL A 48 -13.63 -8.55 -26.51
CA VAL A 48 -12.46 -8.92 -27.32
C VAL A 48 -12.68 -8.51 -28.77
N TYR A 49 -11.60 -8.08 -29.45
CA TYR A 49 -11.59 -7.78 -30.88
C TYR A 49 -10.79 -8.85 -31.63
N LEU A 50 -11.35 -9.41 -32.70
CA LEU A 50 -10.64 -10.24 -33.68
C LEU A 50 -10.51 -9.41 -34.96
N LEU A 51 -9.29 -9.00 -35.34
CA LEU A 51 -9.08 -8.07 -36.45
C LEU A 51 -8.22 -8.71 -37.54
N ASP A 52 -8.68 -8.73 -38.79
CA ASP A 52 -7.80 -9.00 -39.92
C ASP A 52 -6.76 -7.87 -40.05
N VAL A 53 -5.52 -8.24 -40.33
CA VAL A 53 -4.43 -7.33 -40.66
C VAL A 53 -4.75 -6.54 -41.94
N ARG A 54 -5.39 -7.16 -42.93
CA ARG A 54 -5.74 -6.49 -44.20
C ARG A 54 -7.24 -6.29 -44.26
N LEU A 55 -7.66 -5.04 -44.41
CA LEU A 55 -9.05 -4.65 -44.57
C LEU A 55 -9.21 -3.75 -45.81
N PRO A 56 -10.40 -3.67 -46.41
CA PRO A 56 -10.64 -2.95 -47.66
C PRO A 56 -10.35 -1.45 -47.58
N ASP A 57 -10.43 -0.87 -46.37
CA ASP A 57 -10.25 0.55 -46.08
C ASP A 57 -8.97 0.87 -45.28
N GLY A 58 -8.07 -0.12 -45.09
CA GLY A 58 -6.76 0.11 -44.48
C GLY A 58 -6.16 -1.12 -43.78
N SER A 59 -5.19 -0.88 -42.90
CA SER A 59 -4.58 -1.92 -42.07
C SER A 59 -5.31 -2.10 -40.74
N GLY A 60 -5.61 -3.35 -40.36
CA GLY A 60 -6.14 -3.66 -39.03
C GLY A 60 -5.21 -3.26 -37.89
N VAL A 61 -3.90 -3.15 -38.15
CA VAL A 61 -2.93 -2.61 -37.17
C VAL A 61 -3.20 -1.13 -36.87
N ASP A 62 -3.69 -0.36 -37.85
CA ASP A 62 -4.06 1.04 -37.62
C ASP A 62 -5.36 1.15 -36.81
N LEU A 63 -6.30 0.21 -37.00
CA LEU A 63 -7.46 0.09 -36.13
C LEU A 63 -7.05 -0.27 -34.69
N LEU A 64 -6.11 -1.20 -34.50
CA LEU A 64 -5.55 -1.51 -33.18
C LEU A 64 -4.95 -0.26 -32.52
N ARG A 65 -4.09 0.49 -33.22
CA ARG A 65 -3.48 1.73 -32.68
C ARG A 65 -4.53 2.78 -32.33
N TRP A 66 -5.59 2.88 -33.14
CA TRP A 66 -6.72 3.76 -32.87
C TRP A 66 -7.50 3.33 -31.63
N LEU A 67 -7.82 2.04 -31.49
CA LEU A 67 -8.50 1.50 -30.30
C LEU A 67 -7.70 1.80 -29.03
N LYS A 68 -6.37 1.59 -29.06
CA LYS A 68 -5.48 1.91 -27.92
C LYS A 68 -5.44 3.41 -27.60
N SER A 69 -5.41 4.28 -28.61
CA SER A 69 -5.42 5.74 -28.42
C SER A 69 -6.75 6.29 -27.88
N ASN A 70 -7.84 5.52 -27.94
CA ASN A 70 -9.18 5.91 -27.53
C ASN A 70 -9.61 5.26 -26.19
N ASP A 71 -8.65 4.91 -25.33
CA ASP A 71 -8.87 4.24 -24.04
C ASP A 71 -9.73 2.98 -24.14
N ASN A 72 -9.49 2.18 -25.19
CA ASN A 72 -10.05 0.85 -25.31
C ASN A 72 -9.01 -0.20 -24.89
N ASP A 73 -9.13 -0.63 -23.64
CA ASP A 73 -8.25 -1.62 -23.02
C ASP A 73 -8.58 -3.07 -23.38
N ALA A 74 -9.63 -3.30 -24.17
CA ALA A 74 -10.00 -4.65 -24.58
C ALA A 74 -8.84 -5.33 -25.33
N PRO A 75 -8.60 -6.63 -25.08
CA PRO A 75 -7.62 -7.40 -25.83
C PRO A 75 -8.01 -7.48 -27.31
N VAL A 76 -6.99 -7.39 -28.16
CA VAL A 76 -7.12 -7.45 -29.62
C VAL A 76 -6.28 -8.60 -30.13
N ILE A 77 -6.89 -9.54 -30.83
CA ILE A 77 -6.22 -10.67 -31.48
C ILE A 77 -6.18 -10.37 -32.97
N MET A 78 -4.99 -10.34 -33.54
CA MET A 78 -4.81 -10.10 -34.98
C MET A 78 -4.95 -11.40 -35.75
N ILE A 79 -5.52 -11.35 -36.94
CA ILE A 79 -5.72 -12.46 -37.86
C ILE A 79 -5.02 -12.12 -39.18
N SER A 80 -4.26 -13.06 -39.76
CA SER A 80 -3.61 -12.84 -41.07
C SER A 80 -3.66 -14.08 -41.95
N GLY A 81 -3.82 -13.87 -43.26
CA GLY A 81 -3.74 -14.91 -44.28
C GLY A 81 -2.33 -15.29 -44.75
N HIS A 82 -1.33 -14.46 -44.47
CA HIS A 82 0.08 -14.71 -44.80
C HIS A 82 0.89 -14.39 -43.54
N GLY A 83 1.04 -15.36 -42.64
CA GLY A 83 1.73 -15.16 -41.38
C GLY A 83 3.25 -15.19 -41.56
N THR A 84 3.88 -14.04 -41.77
CA THR A 84 5.33 -13.96 -41.51
C THR A 84 5.56 -13.69 -40.01
N ILE A 85 6.66 -14.22 -39.46
CA ILE A 85 7.08 -13.92 -38.08
C ILE A 85 7.22 -12.39 -37.88
N ALA A 86 7.59 -11.66 -38.93
CA ALA A 86 7.73 -10.20 -38.89
C ALA A 86 6.38 -9.50 -38.61
N ASP A 87 5.30 -9.95 -39.25
CA ASP A 87 3.96 -9.36 -39.06
C ASP A 87 3.41 -9.61 -37.65
N ALA A 88 3.63 -10.82 -37.12
CA ALA A 88 3.26 -11.16 -35.75
C ALA A 88 4.03 -10.29 -34.73
N VAL A 89 5.33 -10.10 -34.95
CA VAL A 89 6.17 -9.24 -34.09
C VAL A 89 5.73 -7.77 -34.17
N GLU A 90 5.36 -7.26 -35.34
CA GLU A 90 4.83 -5.90 -35.49
C GLU A 90 3.49 -5.73 -34.77
N ALA A 91 2.58 -6.69 -34.93
CA ALA A 91 1.28 -6.70 -34.24
C ALA A 91 1.44 -6.68 -32.71
N THR A 92 2.31 -7.53 -32.16
CA THR A 92 2.59 -7.54 -30.71
C THR A 92 3.20 -6.21 -30.25
N ARG A 93 4.12 -5.62 -31.03
CA ARG A 93 4.69 -4.29 -30.73
C ARG A 93 3.65 -3.18 -30.76
N ALA A 94 2.66 -3.28 -31.63
CA ALA A 94 1.53 -2.35 -31.71
C ALA A 94 0.50 -2.55 -30.58
N GLY A 95 0.67 -3.56 -29.72
CA GLY A 95 -0.17 -3.80 -28.55
C GLY A 95 -1.28 -4.83 -28.76
N ALA A 96 -1.16 -5.70 -29.77
CA ALA A 96 -2.01 -6.89 -29.90
C ALA A 96 -1.74 -7.86 -28.75
N PHE A 97 -2.80 -8.53 -28.28
CA PHE A 97 -2.73 -9.57 -27.26
C PHE A 97 -2.13 -10.86 -27.83
N ASP A 98 -2.60 -11.27 -29.00
CA ASP A 98 -2.15 -12.48 -29.68
C ASP A 98 -2.32 -12.35 -31.20
N PHE A 99 -1.80 -13.31 -31.95
CA PHE A 99 -1.83 -13.36 -33.40
C PHE A 99 -2.21 -14.77 -33.89
N LEU A 100 -3.17 -14.84 -34.83
CA LEU A 100 -3.66 -16.09 -35.41
C LEU A 100 -3.45 -16.09 -36.93
N GLU A 101 -2.87 -17.18 -37.43
CA GLU A 101 -2.68 -17.40 -38.87
C GLU A 101 -3.88 -18.17 -39.46
N LYS A 102 -4.40 -17.70 -40.61
CA LYS A 102 -5.40 -18.43 -41.40
C LYS A 102 -4.69 -19.62 -42.09
N PRO A 103 -5.28 -20.84 -42.12
CA PRO A 103 -6.67 -21.15 -41.77
C PRO A 103 -6.91 -21.30 -40.25
N LEU A 104 -8.01 -20.70 -39.79
CA LEU A 104 -8.34 -20.63 -38.36
C LEU A 104 -8.90 -21.96 -37.83
N GLY A 105 -8.10 -22.64 -37.01
CA GLY A 105 -8.53 -23.83 -36.28
C GLY A 105 -9.40 -23.47 -35.06
N ARG A 106 -10.52 -24.19 -34.86
CA ARG A 106 -11.43 -23.97 -33.72
C ARG A 106 -10.69 -23.91 -32.38
N GLU A 107 -9.82 -24.88 -32.10
CA GLU A 107 -9.12 -24.95 -30.81
C GLU A 107 -8.20 -23.75 -30.57
N HIS A 108 -7.48 -23.29 -31.59
CA HIS A 108 -6.60 -22.12 -31.49
C HIS A 108 -7.38 -20.83 -31.23
N VAL A 109 -8.48 -20.61 -31.94
CA VAL A 109 -9.35 -19.45 -31.72
C VAL A 109 -9.90 -19.43 -30.30
N LEU A 110 -10.38 -20.58 -29.80
CA LEU A 110 -10.94 -20.68 -28.45
C LEU A 110 -9.89 -20.60 -27.35
N LEU A 111 -8.65 -21.03 -27.59
CA LEU A 111 -7.56 -20.91 -26.65
C LEU A 111 -7.10 -19.44 -26.52
N ALA A 112 -6.83 -18.79 -27.65
CA ALA A 112 -6.43 -17.38 -27.69
C ALA A 112 -7.48 -16.48 -27.05
N LEU A 113 -8.77 -16.72 -27.36
CA LEU A 113 -9.88 -15.99 -26.78
C LEU A 113 -10.00 -16.20 -25.26
N ARG A 114 -9.85 -17.44 -24.76
CA ARG A 114 -9.89 -17.71 -23.32
C ARG A 114 -8.76 -17.00 -22.58
N HIS A 115 -7.53 -17.07 -23.09
CA HIS A 115 -6.40 -16.35 -22.51
C HIS A 115 -6.63 -14.84 -22.48
N ALA A 116 -7.17 -14.27 -23.55
CA ALA A 116 -7.51 -12.86 -23.62
C ALA A 116 -8.51 -12.45 -22.53
N LEU A 117 -9.61 -13.22 -22.40
CA LEU A 117 -10.66 -12.96 -21.41
C LEU A 117 -10.18 -13.17 -19.97
N ASP A 118 -9.35 -14.18 -19.73
CA ASP A 118 -8.77 -14.46 -18.41
C ASP A 118 -7.80 -13.36 -17.98
N GLU A 119 -6.99 -12.82 -18.89
CA GLU A 119 -6.13 -11.67 -18.59
C GLU A 119 -6.96 -10.44 -18.23
N THR A 120 -8.02 -10.14 -19.00
CA THR A 120 -8.94 -9.04 -18.68
C THR A 120 -9.55 -9.23 -17.31
N LYS A 121 -10.05 -10.43 -17.00
CA LYS A 121 -10.62 -10.76 -15.69
C LYS A 121 -9.60 -10.58 -14.57
N LEU A 122 -8.37 -11.05 -14.74
CA LEU A 122 -7.30 -10.88 -13.76
C LEU A 122 -6.91 -9.41 -13.57
N ARG A 123 -6.89 -8.61 -14.63
CA ARG A 123 -6.64 -7.16 -14.55
C ARG A 123 -7.79 -6.43 -13.86
N GLU A 124 -9.04 -6.78 -14.16
CA GLU A 124 -10.24 -6.24 -13.51
C GLU A 124 -10.27 -6.63 -12.03
N GLU A 125 -9.99 -7.89 -11.70
CA GLU A 125 -9.87 -8.36 -10.31
C GLU A 125 -8.71 -7.65 -9.60
N ASN A 126 -7.56 -7.45 -10.24
CA ASN A 126 -6.45 -6.72 -9.64
C ASN A 126 -6.79 -5.24 -9.41
N ARG A 127 -7.46 -4.60 -10.37
CA ARG A 127 -7.97 -3.22 -10.24
C ARG A 127 -9.00 -3.12 -9.12
N HIS A 128 -9.96 -4.02 -9.10
CA HIS A 128 -11.01 -4.08 -8.09
C HIS A 128 -10.44 -4.39 -6.69
N LEU A 129 -9.47 -5.28 -6.58
CA LEU A 129 -8.74 -5.55 -5.34
C LEU A 129 -7.93 -4.32 -4.90
N ARG A 130 -7.28 -3.60 -5.83
CA ARG A 130 -6.60 -2.32 -5.52
C ARG A 130 -7.58 -1.25 -5.04
N GLU A 131 -8.78 -1.19 -5.60
CA GLU A 131 -9.85 -0.26 -5.21
C GLU A 131 -10.49 -0.65 -3.87
N LEU A 132 -10.78 -1.94 -3.63
CA LEU A 132 -11.32 -2.50 -2.39
C LEU A 132 -10.35 -2.42 -1.21
N VAL A 133 -9.05 -2.56 -1.48
CA VAL A 133 -7.99 -2.35 -0.47
C VAL A 133 -7.85 -0.85 -0.16
N GLY A 134 -8.49 0.04 -0.91
CA GLY A 134 -8.48 1.48 -0.71
C GLY A 134 -7.08 2.00 -0.93
N GLY A 135 -6.79 2.53 -2.12
CA GLY A 135 -5.60 3.35 -2.34
C GLY A 135 -5.61 4.48 -1.31
N ALA A 136 -4.82 4.32 -0.24
CA ALA A 136 -4.88 5.24 0.87
C ALA A 136 -4.47 6.62 0.36
N ARG A 137 -5.41 7.57 0.47
CA ARG A 137 -5.29 8.90 -0.10
C ARG A 137 -4.32 9.71 0.75
N MET A 138 -3.41 10.44 0.11
CA MET A 138 -2.64 11.47 0.81
C MET A 138 -3.57 12.61 1.20
N ILE A 139 -3.73 12.81 2.51
CA ILE A 139 -4.63 13.81 3.08
C ILE A 139 -3.80 14.77 3.92
N GLY A 140 -3.98 16.06 3.64
CA GLY A 140 -3.34 17.15 4.35
C GLY A 140 -3.18 18.36 3.43
N SER A 141 -3.36 19.54 4.00
CA SER A 141 -3.14 20.84 3.37
C SER A 141 -2.08 21.66 4.10
N SER A 142 -1.51 21.13 5.20
CA SER A 142 -0.49 21.83 5.96
C SER A 142 0.75 22.15 5.10
N PRO A 143 1.38 23.32 5.29
CA PRO A 143 2.60 23.67 4.56
C PRO A 143 3.73 22.65 4.77
N ALA A 144 3.80 22.03 5.96
CA ALA A 144 4.78 20.99 6.25
C ALA A 144 4.56 19.74 5.40
N PHE A 145 3.32 19.29 5.26
CA PHE A 145 2.99 18.15 4.42
C PHE A 145 3.17 18.46 2.94
N GLY A 146 2.73 19.64 2.48
CA GLY A 146 2.90 20.09 1.09
C GLY A 146 4.36 20.07 0.63
N ARG A 147 5.28 20.59 1.46
CA ARG A 147 6.73 20.56 1.18
C ARG A 147 7.27 19.14 1.01
N VAL A 148 6.81 18.19 1.85
CA VAL A 148 7.27 16.80 1.78
C VAL A 148 6.73 16.08 0.55
N VAL A 149 5.48 16.33 0.18
CA VAL A 149 4.89 15.78 -1.05
C VAL A 149 5.61 16.34 -2.28
N GLU A 150 5.93 17.63 -2.30
CA GLU A 150 6.72 18.25 -3.37
C GLU A 150 8.12 17.64 -3.49
N GLN A 151 8.85 17.51 -2.37
CA GLN A 151 10.16 16.85 -2.34
C GLN A 151 10.09 15.39 -2.84
N ALA A 152 9.10 14.63 -2.37
CA ALA A 152 8.87 13.26 -2.82
C ALA A 152 8.58 13.19 -4.33
N THR A 153 7.80 14.14 -4.86
CA THR A 153 7.45 14.21 -6.28
C THR A 153 8.66 14.59 -7.14
N MET A 154 9.52 15.50 -6.67
CA MET A 154 10.80 15.80 -7.33
C MET A 154 11.72 14.57 -7.34
N ALA A 155 11.81 13.85 -6.22
CA ALA A 155 12.60 12.63 -6.12
C ALA A 155 12.06 11.51 -7.02
N ALA A 156 10.74 11.45 -7.25
CA ALA A 156 10.12 10.42 -8.09
C ALA A 156 10.61 10.42 -9.55
N ARG A 157 11.01 11.59 -10.07
CA ARG A 157 11.42 11.80 -11.47
C ARG A 157 12.73 11.13 -11.88
N SER A 158 13.53 10.63 -10.93
CA SER A 158 14.79 9.93 -11.19
C SER A 158 14.75 8.49 -10.69
N ASP A 159 15.80 7.73 -10.99
CA ASP A 159 16.07 6.40 -10.44
C ASP A 159 16.78 6.45 -9.08
N ALA A 160 16.99 7.65 -8.53
CA ALA A 160 17.67 7.84 -7.26
C ALA A 160 16.93 7.13 -6.13
N ARG A 161 17.73 6.59 -5.21
CA ARG A 161 17.23 5.96 -3.97
C ARG A 161 16.78 7.04 -3.00
N VAL A 162 15.67 6.78 -2.33
CA VAL A 162 15.06 7.72 -1.39
C VAL A 162 15.07 7.11 0.01
N LEU A 163 15.50 7.88 1.01
CA LEU A 163 15.40 7.50 2.41
C LEU A 163 14.32 8.35 3.10
N LEU A 164 13.23 7.71 3.50
CA LEU A 164 12.14 8.31 4.26
C LEU A 164 12.41 8.18 5.76
N ALA A 165 12.72 9.29 6.41
CA ALA A 165 12.95 9.34 7.85
C ALA A 165 11.75 9.98 8.56
N GLY A 166 11.26 9.36 9.62
CA GLY A 166 10.17 9.93 10.42
C GLY A 166 9.58 8.93 11.38
N GLU A 167 8.84 9.41 12.37
CA GLU A 167 8.28 8.56 13.42
C GLU A 167 7.37 7.44 12.89
N SER A 168 7.11 6.45 13.74
CA SER A 168 6.17 5.39 13.42
C SER A 168 4.77 5.98 13.20
N GLY A 169 4.08 5.54 12.15
CA GLY A 169 2.71 5.97 11.87
C GLY A 169 2.56 7.34 11.21
N THR A 170 3.62 7.97 10.68
CA THR A 170 3.53 9.26 9.96
C THR A 170 3.12 9.16 8.49
N GLY A 171 3.01 7.95 7.94
CA GLY A 171 2.62 7.74 6.54
C GLY A 171 3.80 7.54 5.57
N LYS A 172 4.98 7.10 6.05
CA LYS A 172 6.15 6.79 5.19
C LYS A 172 5.81 5.83 4.04
N GLU A 173 5.04 4.77 4.31
CA GLU A 173 4.61 3.81 3.29
C GLU A 173 3.74 4.45 2.20
N LEU A 174 2.86 5.40 2.58
CA LEU A 174 2.04 6.13 1.61
C LEU A 174 2.88 7.02 0.72
N LEU A 175 3.85 7.72 1.31
CA LEU A 175 4.75 8.57 0.56
C LEU A 175 5.65 7.74 -0.37
N ALA A 176 6.09 6.54 0.04
CA ALA A 176 6.82 5.62 -0.82
C ALA A 176 5.98 5.15 -2.02
N ALA A 177 4.69 4.84 -1.78
CA ALA A 177 3.76 4.48 -2.85
C ALA A 177 3.56 5.64 -3.83
N HIS A 178 3.44 6.88 -3.32
CA HIS A 178 3.37 8.09 -4.14
C HIS A 178 4.62 8.26 -5.01
N ILE A 179 5.83 8.11 -4.43
CA ILE A 179 7.09 8.19 -5.18
C ILE A 179 7.13 7.16 -6.30
N HIS A 180 6.67 5.92 -6.05
CA HIS A 180 6.61 4.91 -7.11
C HIS A 180 5.61 5.27 -8.21
N ALA A 181 4.40 5.72 -7.84
CA ALA A 181 3.34 6.09 -8.79
C ALA A 181 3.76 7.25 -9.71
N GLU A 182 4.47 8.24 -9.18
CA GLU A 182 4.97 9.41 -9.92
C GLU A 182 6.31 9.16 -10.64
N SER A 183 6.81 7.92 -10.66
CA SER A 183 8.10 7.59 -11.25
C SER A 183 7.99 6.92 -12.62
N PRO A 184 9.09 6.90 -13.41
CA PRO A 184 9.16 6.10 -14.64
C PRO A 184 8.96 4.59 -14.44
N PHE A 185 8.99 4.11 -13.19
CA PHE A 185 8.87 2.70 -12.80
C PHE A 185 7.44 2.33 -12.37
N SER A 186 6.46 3.23 -12.49
CA SER A 186 5.09 3.06 -11.98
C SER A 186 4.30 1.91 -12.64
N THR A 187 4.71 1.47 -13.82
CA THR A 187 4.15 0.30 -14.50
C THR A 187 4.72 -1.03 -13.98
N GLY A 188 5.87 -0.96 -13.30
CA GLY A 188 6.53 -2.11 -12.67
C GLY A 188 5.93 -2.46 -11.30
N PRO A 189 6.37 -3.57 -10.68
CA PRO A 189 5.88 -3.98 -9.37
C PRO A 189 6.31 -3.00 -8.25
N PHE A 190 5.42 -2.74 -7.30
CA PHE A 190 5.75 -2.10 -6.01
C PHE A 190 5.74 -3.13 -4.89
N VAL A 191 6.92 -3.65 -4.55
CA VAL A 191 7.07 -4.70 -3.55
C VAL A 191 7.44 -4.08 -2.21
N LYS A 192 6.70 -4.44 -1.16
CA LYS A 192 6.93 -3.94 0.21
C LYS A 192 7.54 -5.03 1.08
N VAL A 193 8.49 -4.64 1.92
CA VAL A 193 9.10 -5.49 2.93
C VAL A 193 9.23 -4.70 4.22
N ASN A 194 8.61 -5.18 5.29
CA ASN A 194 8.84 -4.63 6.62
C ASN A 194 9.93 -5.47 7.31
N CYS A 195 11.11 -4.88 7.47
CA CYS A 195 12.29 -5.56 8.01
C CYS A 195 12.11 -5.93 9.48
N ALA A 196 11.32 -5.17 10.25
CA ALA A 196 11.06 -5.43 11.67
C ALA A 196 10.03 -6.55 11.90
N ALA A 197 9.15 -6.83 10.92
CA ALA A 197 8.11 -7.85 11.05
C ALA A 197 8.60 -9.28 10.71
N ILE A 198 9.77 -9.41 10.08
CA ILE A 198 10.32 -10.70 9.65
C ILE A 198 11.36 -11.16 10.67
N PRO A 199 11.30 -12.42 11.14
CA PRO A 199 12.34 -12.97 12.01
C PRO A 199 13.72 -12.82 11.38
N THR A 200 14.72 -12.50 12.21
CA THR A 200 16.10 -12.21 11.77
C THR A 200 16.70 -13.33 10.93
N GLU A 201 16.33 -14.58 11.19
CA GLU A 201 16.83 -15.75 10.44
C GLU A 201 16.18 -15.93 9.06
N LEU A 202 15.01 -15.33 8.84
CA LEU A 202 14.24 -15.48 7.59
C LEU A 202 14.36 -14.27 6.66
N ILE A 203 14.84 -13.12 7.14
CA ILE A 203 14.91 -11.89 6.35
C ILE A 203 15.76 -12.05 5.08
N GLU A 204 16.87 -12.81 5.14
CA GLU A 204 17.70 -13.05 3.97
C GLU A 204 16.97 -13.89 2.91
N SER A 205 16.29 -14.95 3.36
CA SER A 205 15.48 -15.79 2.49
C SER A 205 14.29 -15.02 1.90
N GLU A 206 13.67 -14.12 2.65
CA GLU A 206 12.59 -13.27 2.12
C GLU A 206 13.15 -12.26 1.09
N LEU A 207 14.22 -11.53 1.41
CA LEU A 207 14.79 -10.52 0.50
C LEU A 207 15.39 -11.14 -0.77
N PHE A 208 16.21 -12.18 -0.64
CA PHE A 208 17.04 -12.74 -1.70
C PHE A 208 16.54 -14.09 -2.22
N GLY A 209 15.55 -14.72 -1.59
CA GLY A 209 15.09 -16.05 -1.97
C GLY A 209 16.01 -17.15 -1.48
N HIS A 210 15.60 -18.39 -1.70
CA HIS A 210 16.39 -19.58 -1.34
C HIS A 210 16.25 -20.69 -2.38
N GLU A 211 17.30 -21.49 -2.48
CA GLU A 211 17.26 -22.75 -3.21
C GLU A 211 16.70 -23.89 -2.36
N LYS A 212 16.26 -24.96 -3.02
CA LYS A 212 15.78 -26.17 -2.32
C LYS A 212 16.92 -26.74 -1.47
N GLY A 213 16.65 -26.97 -0.19
CA GLY A 213 17.62 -27.52 0.77
C GLY A 213 18.57 -26.51 1.40
N ALA A 214 18.38 -25.20 1.18
CA ALA A 214 19.25 -24.16 1.73
C ALA A 214 19.29 -24.10 3.28
N PHE A 215 18.21 -24.51 3.94
CA PHE A 215 18.11 -24.62 5.40
C PHE A 215 17.05 -25.67 5.78
N THR A 216 16.97 -26.04 7.06
CA THR A 216 15.97 -26.98 7.58
C THR A 216 14.55 -26.43 7.36
N GLY A 217 13.78 -27.05 6.46
CA GLY A 217 12.44 -26.60 6.07
C GLY A 217 12.34 -26.03 4.65
N ALA A 218 13.46 -25.82 3.95
CA ALA A 218 13.49 -25.35 2.55
C ALA A 218 13.15 -26.50 1.57
N THR A 219 11.89 -26.94 1.54
CA THR A 219 11.43 -28.07 0.71
C THR A 219 11.36 -27.73 -0.79
N THR A 220 11.20 -26.45 -1.13
CA THR A 220 11.11 -25.93 -2.49
C THR A 220 11.97 -24.67 -2.63
N ALA A 221 12.46 -24.36 -3.83
CA ALA A 221 13.07 -23.06 -4.09
C ALA A 221 12.00 -21.95 -4.08
N ARG A 222 12.38 -20.76 -3.63
CA ARG A 222 11.48 -19.59 -3.57
C ARG A 222 12.21 -18.33 -4.03
N ARG A 223 11.55 -17.56 -4.89
CA ARG A 223 12.03 -16.25 -5.36
C ARG A 223 12.00 -15.22 -4.24
N GLY A 224 13.05 -14.40 -4.15
CA GLY A 224 13.15 -13.30 -3.18
C GLY A 224 12.39 -12.05 -3.60
N LYS A 225 12.22 -11.12 -2.65
CA LYS A 225 11.57 -9.82 -2.88
C LYS A 225 12.30 -8.96 -3.91
N PHE A 226 13.63 -9.05 -4.00
CA PHE A 226 14.39 -8.38 -5.07
C PHE A 226 14.01 -8.92 -6.47
N GLU A 227 13.85 -10.24 -6.63
CA GLU A 227 13.42 -10.81 -7.92
C GLU A 227 11.98 -10.42 -8.26
N LEU A 228 11.11 -10.34 -7.25
CA LEU A 228 9.70 -9.95 -7.43
C LEU A 228 9.56 -8.46 -7.74
N ALA A 229 10.53 -7.65 -7.36
CA ALA A 229 10.56 -6.20 -7.58
C ALA A 229 11.30 -5.80 -8.87
N ASP A 230 11.79 -6.77 -9.66
CA ASP A 230 12.57 -6.49 -10.88
C ASP A 230 11.80 -5.57 -11.83
N ARG A 231 12.51 -4.56 -12.37
CA ARG A 231 11.98 -3.45 -13.18
C ARG A 231 10.93 -2.58 -12.51
N GLY A 232 10.83 -2.64 -11.19
CA GLY A 232 9.92 -1.83 -10.38
C GLY A 232 10.63 -1.20 -9.19
N THR A 233 9.89 -1.10 -8.09
CA THR A 233 10.37 -0.48 -6.85
C THR A 233 10.23 -1.46 -5.68
N LEU A 234 11.32 -1.60 -4.91
CA LEU A 234 11.33 -2.28 -3.62
C LEU A 234 11.30 -1.23 -2.50
N PHE A 235 10.24 -1.27 -1.70
CA PHE A 235 10.10 -0.49 -0.48
C PHE A 235 10.57 -1.31 0.73
N LEU A 236 11.63 -0.86 1.37
CA LEU A 236 12.18 -1.44 2.59
C LEU A 236 11.77 -0.58 3.79
N ASP A 237 10.78 -1.03 4.55
CA ASP A 237 10.34 -0.36 5.77
C ASP A 237 11.16 -0.82 6.98
N GLU A 238 11.41 0.11 7.89
CA GLU A 238 12.23 -0.06 9.09
C GLU A 238 13.62 -0.67 8.81
N VAL A 239 14.37 -0.10 7.86
CA VAL A 239 15.74 -0.58 7.51
C VAL A 239 16.72 -0.55 8.68
N GLY A 240 16.48 0.28 9.69
CA GLY A 240 17.25 0.32 10.93
C GLY A 240 17.12 -0.94 11.82
N ASP A 241 16.21 -1.86 11.48
CA ASP A 241 16.06 -3.16 12.13
C ASP A 241 16.83 -4.30 11.45
N LEU A 242 17.51 -4.03 10.34
CA LEU A 242 18.35 -5.02 9.68
C LEU A 242 19.57 -5.38 10.54
N HIS A 243 19.84 -6.67 10.70
CA HIS A 243 21.06 -7.15 11.34
C HIS A 243 22.27 -7.05 10.41
N ALA A 244 23.48 -7.11 10.97
CA ALA A 244 24.73 -6.83 10.26
C ALA A 244 24.96 -7.66 8.98
N ALA A 245 24.64 -8.96 8.99
CA ALA A 245 24.80 -9.82 7.80
C ALA A 245 23.85 -9.41 6.65
N SER A 246 22.59 -9.12 6.96
CA SER A 246 21.64 -8.58 5.98
C SER A 246 22.03 -7.21 5.45
N GLN A 247 22.60 -6.33 6.29
CA GLN A 247 23.13 -5.05 5.83
C GLN A 247 24.24 -5.23 4.79
N ALA A 248 25.15 -6.18 5.02
CA ALA A 248 26.24 -6.48 4.09
C ALA A 248 25.73 -7.01 2.73
N LYS A 249 24.75 -7.91 2.73
CA LYS A 249 24.14 -8.43 1.49
C LYS A 249 23.36 -7.35 0.77
N LEU A 250 22.56 -6.55 1.49
CA LEU A 250 21.82 -5.44 0.90
C LEU A 250 22.77 -4.45 0.21
N LEU A 251 23.87 -4.08 0.86
CA LEU A 251 24.89 -3.22 0.27
C LEU A 251 25.39 -3.76 -1.07
N ARG A 252 25.71 -5.06 -1.13
CA ARG A 252 26.20 -5.71 -2.36
C ARG A 252 25.20 -5.60 -3.51
N VAL A 253 23.92 -5.88 -3.25
CA VAL A 253 22.87 -5.76 -4.28
C VAL A 253 22.71 -4.32 -4.75
N LEU A 254 22.79 -3.35 -3.84
CA LEU A 254 22.71 -1.93 -4.19
C LEU A 254 23.94 -1.43 -4.97
N GLN A 255 25.07 -2.12 -4.90
CA GLN A 255 26.30 -1.78 -5.62
C GLN A 255 26.36 -2.45 -6.99
N GLU A 256 26.12 -3.76 -7.03
CA GLU A 256 26.37 -4.61 -8.21
C GLU A 256 25.11 -4.84 -9.05
N GLY A 257 23.91 -4.66 -8.48
CA GLY A 257 22.65 -5.02 -9.15
C GLY A 257 22.46 -6.53 -9.29
N GLU A 258 23.27 -7.33 -8.60
CA GLU A 258 23.18 -8.78 -8.60
C GLU A 258 23.31 -9.38 -7.20
N PHE A 259 22.76 -10.56 -7.01
CA PHE A 259 22.84 -11.32 -5.77
C PHE A 259 22.69 -12.81 -6.00
N HIS A 260 22.89 -13.60 -4.94
CA HIS A 260 22.69 -15.04 -4.94
C HIS A 260 21.55 -15.38 -3.99
N ARG A 261 20.73 -16.36 -4.36
CA ARG A 261 19.77 -16.95 -3.42
C ARG A 261 20.52 -17.62 -2.27
N VAL A 262 19.87 -17.72 -1.11
CA VAL A 262 20.42 -18.47 0.02
C VAL A 262 20.63 -19.93 -0.42
N GLY A 263 21.85 -20.43 -0.25
CA GLY A 263 22.25 -21.78 -0.68
C GLY A 263 22.47 -21.96 -2.19
N GLY A 264 22.38 -20.89 -2.99
CA GLY A 264 22.60 -20.94 -4.43
C GLY A 264 23.93 -20.28 -4.85
N GLU A 265 24.50 -20.77 -5.94
CA GLU A 265 25.74 -20.22 -6.55
C GLU A 265 25.47 -19.42 -7.82
N GLN A 266 24.23 -19.45 -8.34
CA GLN A 266 23.86 -18.68 -9.52
C GLN A 266 23.64 -17.20 -9.16
N ALA A 267 24.39 -16.32 -9.84
CA ALA A 267 24.17 -14.88 -9.78
C ALA A 267 22.88 -14.49 -10.50
N ILE A 268 22.04 -13.69 -9.84
CA ILE A 268 20.77 -13.18 -10.33
C ILE A 268 20.89 -11.67 -10.46
N ARG A 269 20.72 -11.14 -11.67
CA ARG A 269 20.71 -9.70 -11.96
C ARG A 269 19.29 -9.15 -11.89
N VAL A 270 19.13 -8.02 -11.23
CA VAL A 270 17.87 -7.29 -11.12
C VAL A 270 18.09 -5.79 -11.29
N SER A 271 17.12 -5.11 -11.89
CA SER A 271 17.08 -3.66 -11.99
C SER A 271 15.93 -3.15 -11.11
N VAL A 272 16.25 -2.76 -9.88
CA VAL A 272 15.25 -2.41 -8.86
C VAL A 272 15.57 -1.03 -8.28
N ARG A 273 14.58 -0.14 -8.30
CA ARG A 273 14.65 1.11 -7.53
C ARG A 273 14.37 0.81 -6.06
N VAL A 274 15.21 1.28 -5.15
CA VAL A 274 15.00 1.08 -3.71
C VAL A 274 14.56 2.37 -3.03
N ILE A 275 13.45 2.29 -2.30
CA ILE A 275 12.99 3.31 -1.35
C ILE A 275 13.12 2.68 0.04
N ALA A 276 13.85 3.33 0.94
CA ALA A 276 14.01 2.88 2.32
C ALA A 276 13.23 3.78 3.27
N ALA A 277 12.74 3.24 4.38
CA ALA A 277 12.13 3.99 5.46
C ALA A 277 12.66 3.55 6.82
N THR A 278 12.69 4.48 7.77
CA THR A 278 13.14 4.22 9.15
C THR A 278 12.48 5.19 10.12
N ASN A 279 12.18 4.70 11.32
CA ASN A 279 11.84 5.52 12.48
C ASN A 279 13.02 5.84 13.42
N ARG A 280 14.19 5.24 13.16
CA ARG A 280 15.41 5.42 13.95
C ARG A 280 16.35 6.43 13.30
N ASP A 281 17.19 7.05 14.12
CA ASP A 281 18.31 7.86 13.65
C ASP A 281 19.45 6.95 13.17
N LEU A 282 19.56 6.77 11.85
CA LEU A 282 20.61 5.96 11.26
C LEU A 282 22.00 6.57 11.47
N THR A 283 22.12 7.89 11.61
CA THR A 283 23.40 8.57 11.85
C THR A 283 23.94 8.19 13.23
N GLU A 284 23.06 8.19 14.24
CA GLU A 284 23.39 7.72 15.58
C GLU A 284 23.71 6.21 15.57
N MET A 285 22.97 5.39 14.82
CA MET A 285 23.26 3.97 14.72
C MET A 285 24.62 3.67 14.05
N VAL A 286 25.04 4.49 13.08
CA VAL A 286 26.36 4.41 12.46
C VAL A 286 27.45 4.72 13.47
N SER A 287 27.31 5.79 14.26
CA SER A 287 28.30 6.13 15.31
C SER A 287 28.42 5.05 16.39
N GLN A 288 27.32 4.32 16.64
CA GLN A 288 27.26 3.16 17.55
C GLN A 288 27.68 1.83 16.90
N GLN A 289 28.13 1.81 15.64
CA GLN A 289 28.47 0.61 14.86
C GLN A 289 27.33 -0.42 14.73
N LYS A 290 26.07 0.01 14.91
CA LYS A 290 24.88 -0.83 14.74
C LYS A 290 24.35 -0.82 13.31
N PHE A 291 24.73 0.18 12.53
CA PHE A 291 24.41 0.30 11.12
C PHE A 291 25.68 0.61 10.33
N ARG A 292 25.86 -0.04 9.17
CA ARG A 292 27.06 0.19 8.37
C ARG A 292 27.01 1.56 7.70
N GLU A 293 28.12 2.29 7.82
CA GLU A 293 28.30 3.61 7.23
C GLU A 293 28.18 3.59 5.70
N ASP A 294 28.80 2.60 5.04
CA ASP A 294 28.75 2.44 3.59
C ASP A 294 27.33 2.20 3.05
N LEU A 295 26.53 1.40 3.76
CA LEU A 295 25.13 1.17 3.45
C LEU A 295 24.29 2.44 3.66
N TYR A 296 24.55 3.19 4.74
CA TYR A 296 23.85 4.45 5.00
C TYR A 296 24.00 5.41 3.83
N TYR A 297 25.23 5.68 3.37
CA TYR A 297 25.45 6.56 2.22
C TYR A 297 24.87 6.01 0.91
N ARG A 298 24.78 4.68 0.76
CA ARG A 298 24.19 4.06 -0.44
C ARG A 298 22.66 4.18 -0.45
N LEU A 299 22.00 4.17 0.70
CA LEU A 299 20.55 4.35 0.85
C LEU A 299 20.12 5.82 0.88
N CYS A 300 20.87 6.66 1.61
CA CYS A 300 20.57 8.07 1.88
C CYS A 300 21.02 8.99 0.74
N VAL A 301 20.60 8.70 -0.50
CA VAL A 301 20.91 9.56 -1.66
C VAL A 301 20.00 10.78 -1.66
N VAL A 302 18.68 10.57 -1.51
CA VAL A 302 17.70 11.64 -1.32
C VAL A 302 16.98 11.44 0.02
N PRO A 303 17.41 12.14 1.09
CA PRO A 303 16.72 12.09 2.38
C PRO A 303 15.44 12.93 2.35
N VAL A 304 14.33 12.35 2.81
CA VAL A 304 13.04 13.04 2.96
C VAL A 304 12.54 12.80 4.39
N ARG A 305 12.42 13.90 5.15
CA ARG A 305 11.88 13.86 6.52
C ARG A 305 10.37 13.98 6.49
N VAL A 306 9.66 12.94 6.91
CA VAL A 306 8.19 12.94 7.03
C VAL A 306 7.79 13.57 8.37
N PRO A 307 7.01 14.68 8.41
CA PRO A 307 6.63 15.34 9.64
C PRO A 307 5.74 14.45 10.50
N SER A 308 5.93 14.55 11.81
CA SER A 308 5.02 13.99 12.80
C SER A 308 3.66 14.71 12.77
N LEU A 309 2.60 14.07 13.24
CA LEU A 309 1.24 14.63 13.20
C LEU A 309 1.15 15.95 13.98
N ARG A 310 1.89 16.07 15.09
CA ARG A 310 2.00 17.30 15.88
C ARG A 310 2.68 18.48 15.17
N GLU A 311 3.43 18.23 14.10
CA GLU A 311 4.04 19.28 13.24
C GLU A 311 3.12 19.69 12.08
N ARG A 312 1.96 19.02 11.94
CA ARG A 312 0.93 19.26 10.91
C ARG A 312 -0.47 19.19 11.52
N ARG A 313 -0.68 19.93 12.61
CA ARG A 313 -1.93 19.91 13.40
C ARG A 313 -3.16 20.27 12.57
N GLU A 314 -2.99 21.18 11.62
CA GLU A 314 -4.01 21.60 10.64
C GLU A 314 -4.62 20.43 9.85
N ASP A 315 -3.88 19.32 9.71
CA ASP A 315 -4.33 18.14 8.97
C ASP A 315 -5.14 17.16 9.83
N ILE A 316 -5.16 17.32 11.17
CA ILE A 316 -5.75 16.35 12.11
C ILE A 316 -7.25 16.21 11.86
N GLY A 317 -7.98 17.33 11.70
CA GLY A 317 -9.42 17.31 11.46
C GLY A 317 -9.78 16.58 10.17
N ALA A 318 -9.15 16.96 9.05
CA ALA A 318 -9.39 16.33 7.75
C ALA A 318 -9.04 14.83 7.74
N LEU A 319 -7.96 14.43 8.42
CA LEU A 319 -7.61 13.01 8.60
C LEU A 319 -8.66 12.26 9.42
N ALA A 320 -9.11 12.85 10.53
CA ALA A 320 -10.08 12.23 11.42
C ALA A 320 -11.43 12.01 10.72
N GLU A 321 -11.91 13.01 9.98
CA GLU A 321 -13.12 12.91 9.17
C GLU A 321 -13.00 11.82 8.10
N TYR A 322 -11.87 11.79 7.40
CA TYR A 322 -11.63 10.75 6.39
C TYR A 322 -11.67 9.34 6.98
N PHE A 323 -10.98 9.10 8.10
CA PHE A 323 -11.00 7.78 8.74
C PHE A 323 -12.39 7.41 9.23
N LEU A 324 -13.17 8.38 9.73
CA LEU A 324 -14.55 8.12 10.16
C LEU A 324 -15.44 7.71 8.98
N VAL A 325 -15.36 8.43 7.86
CA VAL A 325 -16.13 8.13 6.65
C VAL A 325 -15.72 6.78 6.06
N GLU A 326 -14.41 6.53 5.93
CA GLU A 326 -13.87 5.27 5.42
C GLU A 326 -14.31 4.09 6.28
N PHE A 327 -14.20 4.22 7.60
CA PHE A 327 -14.57 3.16 8.53
C PHE A 327 -16.07 2.88 8.51
N CYS A 328 -16.91 3.91 8.50
CA CYS A 328 -18.37 3.74 8.46
C CYS A 328 -18.81 3.08 7.15
N ALA A 329 -18.26 3.50 6.01
CA ALA A 329 -18.57 2.92 4.71
C ALA A 329 -18.16 1.44 4.63
N ARG A 330 -16.94 1.12 5.04
CA ARG A 330 -16.41 -0.26 5.01
C ARG A 330 -17.19 -1.23 5.89
N ASN A 331 -17.69 -0.76 7.04
CA ASN A 331 -18.40 -1.60 8.02
C ASN A 331 -19.93 -1.49 7.92
N ASN A 332 -20.46 -0.80 6.90
CA ASN A 332 -21.89 -0.56 6.71
C ASN A 332 -22.57 0.06 7.95
N PHE A 333 -21.85 0.96 8.63
CA PHE A 333 -22.42 1.77 9.72
C PHE A 333 -23.15 2.98 9.15
N LYS A 334 -24.14 3.49 9.89
CA LYS A 334 -24.74 4.79 9.57
C LYS A 334 -23.63 5.87 9.56
N PRO A 335 -23.65 6.81 8.59
CA PRO A 335 -22.70 7.90 8.57
C PRO A 335 -22.72 8.68 9.89
N LYS A 336 -21.55 8.83 10.51
CA LYS A 336 -21.36 9.62 11.73
C LYS A 336 -20.58 10.90 11.42
N ARG A 337 -20.71 11.90 12.29
CA ARG A 337 -19.97 13.17 12.22
C ARG A 337 -19.19 13.41 13.52
N LEU A 338 -18.05 14.09 13.40
CA LEU A 338 -17.29 14.59 14.54
C LEU A 338 -17.86 15.96 14.93
N ALA A 339 -18.20 16.14 16.21
CA ALA A 339 -18.55 17.46 16.72
C ALA A 339 -17.28 18.31 16.88
N GLN A 340 -17.43 19.63 16.85
CA GLN A 340 -16.33 20.58 17.06
C GLN A 340 -15.58 20.31 18.39
N SER A 341 -16.31 19.91 19.43
CA SER A 341 -15.75 19.60 20.74
C SER A 341 -14.79 18.39 20.74
N ALA A 342 -15.00 17.42 19.85
CA ALA A 342 -14.10 16.29 19.65
C ALA A 342 -12.85 16.71 18.84
N LEU A 343 -13.02 17.53 17.81
CA LEU A 343 -11.93 18.04 16.98
C LEU A 343 -10.93 18.87 17.80
N GLU A 344 -11.43 19.77 18.65
CA GLU A 344 -10.59 20.55 19.58
C GLU A 344 -9.72 19.64 20.47
N ALA A 345 -10.30 18.55 20.99
CA ALA A 345 -9.54 17.60 21.81
C ALA A 345 -8.45 16.86 21.01
N PHE A 346 -8.64 16.66 19.71
CA PHE A 346 -7.61 16.05 18.86
C PHE A 346 -6.47 17.02 18.55
N GLU A 347 -6.76 18.30 18.33
CA GLU A 347 -5.74 19.29 17.97
C GLU A 347 -4.75 19.61 19.12
N ASP A 348 -5.22 19.47 20.36
CA ASP A 348 -4.40 19.68 21.57
C ASP A 348 -3.54 18.47 21.93
N TYR A 349 -3.83 17.28 21.39
CA TYR A 349 -3.11 16.06 21.71
C TYR A 349 -1.82 15.89 20.88
N GLY A 350 -0.77 15.35 21.50
CA GLY A 350 0.54 15.21 20.88
C GLY A 350 0.68 14.08 19.85
N TRP A 351 -0.27 13.14 19.80
CA TRP A 351 -0.30 11.98 18.89
C TRP A 351 1.06 11.25 18.78
N PRO A 352 1.58 10.65 19.86
CA PRO A 352 2.86 9.91 19.83
C PRO A 352 2.86 8.74 18.84
N GLY A 353 1.71 8.13 18.55
CA GLY A 353 1.55 7.11 17.50
C GLY A 353 1.12 7.67 16.14
N ASN A 354 1.14 9.01 15.98
CA ASN A 354 0.86 9.74 14.76
C ASN A 354 -0.49 9.34 14.12
N ILE A 355 -0.53 9.23 12.80
CA ILE A 355 -1.75 8.94 12.02
C ILE A 355 -2.33 7.56 12.36
N ARG A 356 -1.48 6.59 12.74
CA ARG A 356 -1.94 5.25 13.14
C ARG A 356 -2.75 5.29 14.43
N GLU A 357 -2.30 6.07 15.41
CA GLU A 357 -3.04 6.27 16.66
C GLU A 357 -4.33 7.05 16.44
N LEU A 358 -4.29 8.11 15.62
CA LEU A 358 -5.48 8.87 15.24
C LEU A 358 -6.53 7.97 14.60
N ARG A 359 -6.14 7.16 13.60
CA ARG A 359 -7.05 6.21 12.95
C ARG A 359 -7.67 5.26 13.97
N ASN A 360 -6.86 4.57 14.76
CA ASN A 360 -7.36 3.61 15.75
C ASN A 360 -8.32 4.25 16.76
N THR A 361 -8.07 5.52 17.11
CA THR A 361 -8.92 6.28 18.02
C THR A 361 -10.27 6.60 17.38
N VAL A 362 -10.27 7.12 16.15
CA VAL A 362 -11.48 7.42 15.37
C VAL A 362 -12.32 6.17 15.14
N GLU A 363 -11.71 5.06 14.73
CA GLU A 363 -12.40 3.78 14.54
C GLU A 363 -13.03 3.30 15.86
N ARG A 364 -12.31 3.40 16.98
CA ARG A 364 -12.84 3.05 18.31
C ARG A 364 -14.05 3.90 18.69
N MET A 365 -14.01 5.21 18.48
CA MET A 365 -15.15 6.09 18.75
C MET A 365 -16.33 5.77 17.83
N ALA A 366 -16.09 5.47 16.55
CA ALA A 366 -17.14 5.07 15.63
C ALA A 366 -17.89 3.80 16.08
N ILE A 367 -17.18 2.86 16.70
CA ILE A 367 -17.76 1.62 17.25
C ILE A 367 -18.56 1.88 18.54
N LEU A 368 -17.99 2.66 19.47
CA LEU A 368 -18.54 2.82 20.81
C LEU A 368 -19.68 3.85 20.87
N THR A 369 -19.74 4.79 19.92
CA THR A 369 -20.78 5.82 19.86
C THR A 369 -22.04 5.30 19.18
N ARG A 370 -23.15 5.22 19.94
CA ARG A 370 -24.45 4.78 19.42
C ARG A 370 -25.12 5.80 18.50
N GLY A 371 -24.95 7.10 18.79
CA GLY A 371 -25.53 8.20 18.02
C GLY A 371 -24.76 8.53 16.74
N ASP A 372 -25.31 9.43 15.93
CA ASP A 372 -24.73 9.85 14.65
C ASP A 372 -23.67 10.96 14.80
N GLU A 373 -23.47 11.46 16.03
CA GLU A 373 -22.51 12.51 16.36
C GLU A 373 -21.55 11.99 17.45
N ILE A 374 -20.25 12.23 17.25
CA ILE A 374 -19.15 11.91 18.17
C ILE A 374 -18.67 13.21 18.78
N ASP A 375 -18.96 13.41 20.07
CA ASP A 375 -18.59 14.59 20.84
C ASP A 375 -17.34 14.35 21.72
N ALA A 376 -16.98 15.35 22.52
CA ALA A 376 -15.88 15.25 23.47
C ALA A 376 -16.08 14.11 24.50
N GLU A 377 -17.31 13.68 24.83
CA GLU A 377 -17.52 12.60 25.80
C GLU A 377 -17.13 11.22 25.24
N ALA A 378 -17.19 11.06 23.92
CA ALA A 378 -16.73 9.86 23.22
C ALA A 378 -15.18 9.79 23.08
N VAL A 379 -14.49 10.92 23.18
CA VAL A 379 -13.02 10.96 23.08
C VAL A 379 -12.37 10.24 24.28
N PRO A 380 -11.40 9.33 24.07
CA PRO A 380 -10.72 8.64 25.16
C PRO A 380 -10.16 9.59 26.22
N VAL A 381 -10.25 9.19 27.49
CA VAL A 381 -9.90 10.05 28.62
C VAL A 381 -8.45 10.50 28.58
N GLU A 382 -7.54 9.68 28.06
CA GLU A 382 -6.11 9.99 27.94
C GLU A 382 -5.86 11.18 27.02
N ILE A 383 -6.67 11.33 25.97
CA ILE A 383 -6.61 12.43 25.00
C ILE A 383 -7.24 13.69 25.63
N ARG A 384 -8.36 13.53 26.35
CA ARG A 384 -9.03 14.65 27.04
C ARG A 384 -8.20 15.25 28.17
N ILE A 385 -7.49 14.43 28.95
CA ILE A 385 -6.68 14.91 30.08
C ILE A 385 -5.51 15.76 29.59
N ALA A 386 -4.98 15.50 28.39
CA ALA A 386 -3.93 16.34 27.80
C ALA A 386 -4.38 17.80 27.61
N ARG A 387 -5.68 18.05 27.38
CA ARG A 387 -6.29 19.40 27.30
C ARG A 387 -6.32 20.12 28.66
N GLY A 388 -6.37 19.37 29.77
CA GLY A 388 -6.34 19.94 31.13
C GLY A 388 -4.92 20.21 31.65
N ALA A 389 -3.90 19.60 31.05
CA ALA A 389 -2.51 19.70 31.48
C ALA A 389 -1.76 20.81 30.74
N GLY A 390 -2.13 22.06 31.01
CA GLY A 390 -1.20 23.19 30.94
C GLY A 390 -0.12 23.12 32.04
N VAL A 391 0.43 21.93 32.31
CA VAL A 391 1.38 21.69 33.39
C VAL A 391 2.69 21.20 32.81
N LYS A 392 3.69 22.10 32.81
CA LYS A 392 5.10 21.76 32.73
C LYS A 392 5.42 20.76 33.85
N GLY A 393 5.53 19.48 33.52
CA GLY A 393 5.99 18.46 34.44
C GLY A 393 6.25 17.14 33.73
N ASN A 394 7.33 16.46 34.09
CA ASN A 394 7.71 15.20 33.45
C ASN A 394 6.63 14.12 33.68
N LEU A 395 6.49 13.12 32.79
CA LEU A 395 5.50 12.02 32.87
C LEU A 395 5.39 11.38 34.28
N ARG A 396 6.51 11.39 35.02
CA ARG A 396 6.59 10.94 36.40
C ARG A 396 5.78 11.81 37.37
N GLU A 397 5.86 13.13 37.24
CA GLU A 397 5.13 14.09 38.08
C GLU A 397 3.63 14.09 37.76
N ALA A 398 3.26 13.94 36.49
CA ALA A 398 1.86 13.77 36.10
C ALA A 398 1.25 12.49 36.69
N ARG A 399 2.01 11.39 36.67
CA ARG A 399 1.59 10.12 37.24
C ARG A 399 1.52 10.17 38.77
N GLU A 400 2.49 10.81 39.42
CA GLU A 400 2.49 11.02 40.87
C GLU A 400 1.36 11.96 41.31
N SER A 401 1.00 12.98 40.51
CA SER A 401 -0.14 13.87 40.77
C SER A 401 -1.48 13.15 40.66
N ALA A 402 -1.69 12.40 39.57
CA ALA A 402 -2.91 11.59 39.40
C ALA A 402 -3.03 10.49 40.47
N GLU A 403 -1.92 9.84 40.84
CA GLU A 403 -1.87 8.87 41.92
C GLU A 403 -2.19 9.51 43.28
N ARG A 404 -1.66 10.71 43.54
CA ARG A 404 -1.93 11.48 44.77
C ARG A 404 -3.40 11.83 44.91
N GLU A 405 -4.03 12.36 43.86
CA GLU A 405 -5.44 12.75 43.88
C GLU A 405 -6.35 11.54 44.11
N HIS A 406 -6.07 10.43 43.42
CA HIS A 406 -6.89 9.22 43.52
C HIS A 406 -6.80 8.56 44.90
N ILE A 407 -5.59 8.50 45.49
CA ILE A 407 -5.40 7.98 46.85
C ILE A 407 -6.05 8.90 47.90
N LEU A 408 -5.94 10.21 47.74
CA LEU A 408 -6.54 11.18 48.65
C LEU A 408 -8.06 11.06 48.67
N LYS A 409 -8.70 10.98 47.50
CA LYS A 409 -10.15 10.80 47.38
C LYS A 409 -10.63 9.52 48.06
N ALA A 410 -9.95 8.39 47.82
CA ALA A 410 -10.29 7.12 48.46
C ALA A 410 -10.10 7.14 49.99
N LEU A 411 -9.10 7.89 50.48
CA LEU A 411 -8.90 8.11 51.92
C LEU A 411 -10.02 8.96 52.51
N GLU A 412 -10.44 10.04 51.86
CA GLU A 412 -11.53 10.90 52.31
C GLU A 412 -12.88 10.17 52.35
N GLU A 413 -13.24 9.46 51.27
CA GLU A 413 -14.45 8.63 51.18
C GLU A 413 -14.47 7.53 52.27
N SER A 414 -13.30 7.00 52.61
CA SER A 414 -13.13 6.01 53.68
C SER A 414 -12.96 6.62 55.08
N LYS A 415 -13.15 7.94 55.25
CA LYS A 415 -12.92 8.68 56.51
C LYS A 415 -11.55 8.40 57.14
N TRP A 416 -10.52 8.35 56.30
CA TRP A 416 -9.14 8.03 56.62
C TRP A 416 -8.91 6.61 57.19
N ASN A 417 -9.86 5.69 57.01
CA ASN A 417 -9.62 4.27 57.27
C ASN A 417 -8.77 3.65 56.15
N VAL A 418 -7.47 3.51 56.40
CA VAL A 418 -6.49 2.98 55.44
C VAL A 418 -6.85 1.58 54.94
N SER A 419 -7.48 0.74 55.77
CA SER A 419 -7.89 -0.61 55.33
C SER A 419 -9.11 -0.57 54.41
N GLY A 420 -10.01 0.40 54.60
CA GLY A 420 -11.14 0.66 53.72
C GLY A 420 -10.69 1.24 52.38
N ALA A 421 -9.83 2.25 52.42
CA ALA A 421 -9.28 2.90 51.23
C ALA A 421 -8.46 1.91 50.38
N ALA A 422 -7.66 1.04 51.01
CA ALA A 422 -6.91 0.00 50.33
C ALA A 422 -7.84 -0.98 49.56
N ARG A 423 -8.99 -1.33 50.15
CA ARG A 423 -9.99 -2.18 49.49
C ARG A 423 -10.65 -1.50 48.30
N VAL A 424 -10.99 -0.22 48.42
CA VAL A 424 -11.57 0.58 47.32
C VAL A 424 -10.58 0.73 46.17
N LEU A 425 -9.30 0.92 46.49
CA LEU A 425 -8.22 1.07 45.51
C LEU A 425 -7.68 -0.26 44.95
N GLY A 426 -8.17 -1.42 45.44
CA GLY A 426 -7.66 -2.73 45.03
C GLY A 426 -6.19 -2.97 45.40
N MET A 427 -5.70 -2.34 46.47
CA MET A 427 -4.31 -2.41 46.91
C MET A 427 -4.15 -3.12 48.24
N GLU A 428 -2.99 -3.73 48.45
CA GLU A 428 -2.59 -4.23 49.77
C GLU A 428 -2.37 -3.09 50.77
N ARG A 429 -2.79 -3.28 52.03
CA ARG A 429 -2.76 -2.24 53.06
C ARG A 429 -1.34 -1.70 53.28
N THR A 430 -0.36 -2.59 53.31
CA THR A 430 1.07 -2.27 53.48
C THR A 430 1.61 -1.43 52.33
N ASN A 431 1.12 -1.63 51.10
CA ASN A 431 1.51 -0.84 49.94
C ASN A 431 0.88 0.56 49.97
N LEU A 432 -0.38 0.67 50.38
CA LEU A 432 -1.04 1.97 50.56
C LEU A 432 -0.33 2.82 51.63
N HIS A 433 0.08 2.22 52.76
CA HIS A 433 0.87 2.92 53.78
C HIS A 433 2.21 3.46 53.25
N LYS A 434 2.91 2.71 52.39
CA LYS A 434 4.15 3.18 51.75
C LYS A 434 3.88 4.34 50.81
N ARG A 435 2.78 4.29 50.06
CA ARG A 435 2.38 5.32 49.10
C ARG A 435 1.93 6.63 49.77
N ILE A 436 1.16 6.54 50.85
CA ILE A 436 0.78 7.70 51.68
C ILE A 436 2.01 8.46 52.18
N ARG A 437 3.04 7.74 52.66
CA ARG A 437 4.30 8.36 53.08
C ARG A 437 5.10 8.95 51.92
N ALA A 438 5.20 8.22 50.81
CA ALA A 438 5.94 8.66 49.63
C ALA A 438 5.33 9.93 48.99
N LEU A 439 4.00 10.07 49.05
CA LEU A 439 3.26 11.20 48.50
C LEU A 439 3.02 12.33 49.52
N GLY A 440 3.44 12.17 50.78
CA GLY A 440 3.29 13.17 51.83
C GLY A 440 1.84 13.51 52.16
N LEU A 441 0.93 12.54 52.10
CA LEU A 441 -0.50 12.75 52.38
C LEU A 441 -0.76 12.77 53.89
N THR A 442 -1.33 13.87 54.39
CA THR A 442 -1.69 14.06 55.81
C THR A 442 -3.14 14.47 55.96
N ARG A 443 -3.78 14.03 57.04
CA ARG A 443 -5.13 14.46 57.39
C ARG A 443 -5.08 15.91 57.85
N GLU A 444 -5.72 16.80 57.10
CA GLU A 444 -6.00 18.16 57.58
C GLU A 444 -6.93 18.07 58.80
N LYS A 445 -6.62 18.86 59.84
CA LYS A 445 -7.24 18.78 61.18
C LYS A 445 -8.64 19.33 61.21
#